data_AF-A0A855KMA2-F1
#
_entry.id   AF-A0A855KMA2-F1
#
_cell.length_a   1.000
_cell.length_b   1.000
_cell.length_c   1.000
_cell.angle_alpha   90.00
_cell.angle_beta   90.00
_cell.angle_gamma   90.00
#
_symmetry.space_group_name_H-M   'P 1'
#
loop_
_entity.id
_entity.type
_entity.pdbx_description
1 polymer ?
#
loop_
_entity_poly.entity_id
_entity_poly.type
_entity_poly.pdbx_seq_one_letter_code
_entity_poly.pdbx_strand_id
1 'polypeptide(L)'
;MKLILAGQPLFTKDGRVMGNARVTGAFDLNGVSCYNIVTDFGNAAKLNAREIHNAFYLQRPHENDQLPMVEQLPHGMRHLHLTESHGMNVVGMAEMDGITIQHDGCQGMMILQIPAESWEGVSKALFIPDTV
;
A
#
# COMPACT_ATOMS: atom_id res chain seq x y z
N MET A 1 4.99 -15.01 -0.25
CA MET A 1 4.95 -13.77 -1.05
C MET A 1 4.20 -12.73 -0.22
N LYS A 2 4.83 -11.60 0.11
CA LYS A 2 4.21 -10.55 0.94
C LYS A 2 3.42 -9.62 0.03
N LEU A 3 2.13 -9.45 0.31
CA LEU A 3 1.20 -8.76 -0.56
C LEU A 3 1.11 -7.29 -0.13
N ILE A 4 1.62 -6.37 -0.95
CA ILE A 4 1.52 -4.92 -0.71
C ILE A 4 0.29 -4.41 -1.44
N LEU A 5 -0.81 -4.22 -0.71
CA LEU A 5 -2.11 -3.77 -1.23
C LEU A 5 -2.47 -2.34 -0.79
N ALA A 6 -1.60 -1.66 -0.04
CA ALA A 6 -1.93 -0.37 0.52
C ALA A 6 -1.87 0.74 -0.54
N GLY A 7 -3.01 1.43 -0.70
CA GLY A 7 -3.14 2.62 -1.53
C GLY A 7 -3.24 2.38 -3.03
N GLN A 8 -3.27 1.12 -3.47
CA GLN A 8 -3.54 0.81 -4.87
C GLN A 8 -5.04 0.72 -5.17
N PRO A 9 -5.50 1.26 -6.30
CA PRO A 9 -6.86 1.02 -6.80
C PRO A 9 -7.03 -0.46 -7.15
N LEU A 10 -7.96 -1.15 -6.50
CA LEU A 10 -8.31 -2.52 -6.86
C LEU A 10 -9.25 -2.53 -8.05
N PHE A 11 -8.75 -3.06 -9.17
CA PHE A 11 -9.56 -3.36 -10.34
C PHE A 11 -9.93 -4.83 -10.33
N THR A 12 -11.21 -5.15 -10.44
CA THR A 12 -11.64 -6.53 -10.68
C THR A 12 -11.31 -6.93 -12.12
N LYS A 13 -11.11 -8.23 -12.35
CA LYS A 13 -10.80 -8.75 -13.69
C LYS A 13 -11.91 -8.58 -14.72
N ASP A 14 -13.13 -8.27 -14.28
CA ASP A 14 -14.25 -7.88 -15.14
C ASP A 14 -14.25 -6.38 -15.49
N GLY A 15 -13.21 -5.63 -15.10
CA GLY A 15 -12.98 -4.24 -15.48
C GLY A 15 -13.60 -3.20 -14.53
N ARG A 16 -14.16 -3.59 -13.39
CA ARG A 16 -14.74 -2.65 -12.42
C ARG A 16 -13.68 -2.13 -11.45
N VAL A 17 -13.91 -0.91 -10.95
CA VAL A 17 -13.04 -0.27 -9.94
C VAL A 17 -13.71 -0.42 -8.57
N MET A 18 -13.05 -1.08 -7.62
CA MET A 18 -13.54 -1.19 -6.24
C MET A 18 -13.12 -0.02 -5.34
N GLY A 19 -12.20 0.81 -5.83
CA GLY A 19 -11.60 1.93 -5.11
C GLY A 19 -10.20 1.61 -4.60
N ASN A 20 -9.58 2.57 -3.92
CA ASN A 20 -8.26 2.39 -3.35
C ASN A 20 -8.34 1.48 -2.13
N ALA A 21 -7.67 0.34 -2.22
CA ALA A 21 -7.69 -0.65 -1.16
C ALA A 21 -6.59 -0.41 -0.13
N ARG A 22 -6.82 -0.92 1.07
CA ARG A 22 -5.80 -1.15 2.08
C ARG A 22 -6.10 -2.45 2.79
N VAL A 23 -5.05 -3.14 3.20
CA VAL A 23 -5.19 -4.26 4.14
C VAL A 23 -5.35 -3.65 5.53
N THR A 24 -6.16 -4.26 6.39
CA THR A 24 -6.39 -3.82 7.78
C THR A 24 -6.07 -4.90 8.81
N GLY A 25 -5.79 -6.12 8.35
CA GLY A 25 -5.30 -7.20 9.18
C GLY A 25 -4.93 -8.42 8.36
N ALA A 26 -4.06 -9.26 8.92
CA ALA A 26 -3.74 -10.57 8.40
C ALA A 26 -4.03 -11.62 9.50
N PHE A 27 -4.56 -12.77 9.11
CA PHE A 27 -4.90 -13.86 10.02
C PHE A 27 -4.78 -15.19 9.30
N ASP A 28 -4.48 -16.25 10.03
CA ASP A 28 -4.48 -17.60 9.47
C ASP A 28 -5.85 -18.26 9.67
N LEU A 29 -6.36 -18.85 8.59
CA LEU A 29 -7.59 -19.62 8.57
C LEU A 29 -7.28 -20.99 7.96
N ASN A 30 -7.35 -22.06 8.77
CA ASN A 30 -7.07 -23.43 8.33
C ASN A 30 -5.71 -23.61 7.64
N GLY A 31 -4.67 -22.93 8.13
CA GLY A 31 -3.32 -22.98 7.54
C GLY A 31 -3.14 -22.14 6.27
N VAL A 32 -4.13 -21.31 5.92
CA VAL A 32 -4.06 -20.36 4.81
C VAL A 32 -4.07 -18.94 5.36
N SER A 33 -3.09 -18.13 4.97
CA SER A 33 -3.03 -16.72 5.34
C SER A 33 -4.09 -15.93 4.56
N CYS A 34 -4.94 -15.24 5.30
CA CYS A 34 -6.04 -14.40 4.83
C CYS A 34 -5.82 -12.95 5.24
N TYR A 35 -6.36 -12.03 4.44
CA TYR A 35 -6.23 -10.60 4.60
C TYR A 35 -7.62 -9.95 4.72
N ASN A 36 -7.78 -9.06 5.71
CA ASN A 36 -8.90 -8.14 5.74
C ASN A 36 -8.54 -6.97 4.82
N ILE A 37 -9.35 -6.73 3.78
CA ILE A 37 -9.17 -5.66 2.81
C ILE A 37 -10.35 -4.72 2.94
N VAL A 38 -10.07 -3.42 2.99
CA VAL A 38 -11.10 -2.38 2.89
C VAL A 38 -10.75 -1.41 1.77
N THR A 39 -11.76 -0.81 1.15
CA THR A 39 -11.57 0.28 0.18
C THR A 39 -12.03 1.62 0.75
N ASP A 40 -11.58 2.71 0.13
CA ASP A 40 -12.03 4.09 0.39
C ASP A 40 -13.56 4.27 0.27
N PHE A 41 -14.23 3.48 -0.56
CA PHE A 41 -15.69 3.44 -0.65
C PHE A 41 -16.39 2.61 0.45
N GLY A 42 -15.64 2.09 1.43
CA GLY A 42 -16.18 1.32 2.54
C GLY A 42 -16.49 -0.16 2.21
N ASN A 43 -16.09 -0.63 1.03
CA ASN A 43 -16.16 -2.07 0.72
C ASN A 43 -15.19 -2.82 1.63
N ALA A 44 -15.61 -3.96 2.18
CA ALA A 44 -14.76 -4.80 3.03
C ALA A 44 -14.83 -6.26 2.57
N ALA A 45 -13.68 -6.92 2.48
CA ALA A 45 -13.56 -8.31 2.07
C ALA A 45 -12.50 -9.05 2.90
N LYS A 46 -12.68 -10.37 3.03
CA LYS A 46 -11.70 -11.28 3.62
C LYS A 46 -11.24 -12.22 2.55
N LEU A 47 -10.00 -12.08 2.11
CA LEU A 47 -9.49 -12.83 0.96
C LEU A 47 -8.09 -13.37 1.25
N ASN A 48 -7.83 -14.59 0.80
CA ASN A 48 -6.47 -15.13 0.76
C ASN A 48 -5.73 -14.64 -0.49
N ALA A 49 -4.41 -14.86 -0.53
CA ALA A 49 -3.59 -14.42 -1.65
C ALA A 49 -4.10 -14.94 -3.01
N ARG A 50 -4.54 -16.21 -3.08
CA ARG A 50 -5.04 -16.82 -4.32
C ARG A 50 -6.31 -16.13 -4.80
N GLU A 51 -7.25 -15.86 -3.90
CA GLU A 51 -8.50 -15.14 -4.23
C GLU A 51 -8.22 -13.75 -4.75
N ILE A 52 -7.27 -13.04 -4.13
CA ILE A 52 -6.86 -11.70 -4.55
C ILE A 52 -6.28 -11.73 -5.97
N HIS A 53 -5.33 -12.63 -6.25
CA HIS A 53 -4.75 -12.79 -7.58
C HIS A 53 -5.77 -13.23 -8.64
N ASN A 54 -6.81 -13.95 -8.23
CA ASN A 54 -7.84 -14.42 -9.15
C ASN A 54 -8.86 -13.32 -9.47
N ALA A 55 -9.24 -12.52 -8.47
CA ALA A 55 -10.30 -11.54 -8.59
C ALA A 55 -9.82 -10.18 -9.11
N PHE A 56 -8.56 -9.80 -8.86
CA PHE A 56 -8.09 -8.45 -9.12
C PHE A 56 -6.86 -8.38 -10.02
N TYR A 57 -6.72 -7.25 -10.72
CA TYR A 57 -5.47 -6.78 -11.26
C TYR A 57 -4.71 -6.04 -10.15
N LEU A 58 -3.60 -6.62 -9.68
CA LEU A 58 -2.75 -6.03 -8.65
C LEU A 58 -1.71 -5.06 -9.21
N GLN A 59 -1.62 -4.98 -10.55
CA GLN A 59 -0.74 -4.11 -11.32
C GLN A 59 -1.48 -3.80 -12.63
N ARG A 60 -1.62 -2.52 -13.00
CA ARG A 60 -2.07 -2.18 -14.35
C ARG A 60 -0.93 -2.48 -15.32
N PRO A 61 -1.18 -3.13 -16.47
CA PRO A 61 -0.14 -3.46 -17.46
C PRO A 61 0.53 -2.25 -18.16
N HIS A 62 0.24 -1.02 -17.75
CA HIS A 62 0.81 0.21 -18.33
C HIS A 62 1.40 1.19 -17.31
N GLU A 63 1.26 0.93 -16.00
CA GLU A 63 1.98 1.69 -14.98
C GLU A 63 3.22 0.88 -14.63
N ASN A 64 4.40 1.40 -15.01
CA ASN A 64 5.69 0.76 -14.77
C ASN A 64 5.78 0.17 -13.35
N ASP A 65 6.30 -1.04 -13.28
CA ASP A 65 6.48 -1.98 -12.16
C ASP A 65 7.22 -1.46 -10.91
N GLN A 66 7.09 -0.19 -10.53
CA GLN A 66 7.72 0.32 -9.31
C GLN A 66 6.83 -0.02 -8.12
N LEU A 67 7.11 -1.20 -7.55
CA LEU A 67 6.66 -1.55 -6.22
C LEU A 67 7.08 -0.47 -5.22
N PRO A 68 6.28 -0.22 -4.17
CA PRO A 68 6.68 0.62 -3.06
C PRO A 68 8.09 0.27 -2.58
N MET A 69 8.98 1.26 -2.56
CA MET A 69 10.38 1.08 -2.17
C MET A 69 10.63 1.86 -0.88
N VAL A 70 11.31 1.21 0.07
CA VAL A 70 11.75 1.85 1.31
C VAL A 70 13.25 2.06 1.20
N GLU A 71 13.68 3.31 1.37
CA GLU A 71 15.07 3.69 1.48
C GLU A 71 15.33 4.15 2.92
N GLN A 72 16.32 3.53 3.59
CA GLN A 72 16.73 3.95 4.92
C GLN A 72 17.73 5.10 4.83
N LEU A 73 17.49 6.15 5.62
CA LEU A 73 18.33 7.32 5.75
C LEU A 73 19.08 7.33 7.09
N PRO A 74 20.09 8.21 7.24
CA PRO A 74 20.74 8.44 8.53
C PRO A 74 19.73 8.74 9.65
N HIS A 75 20.11 8.40 10.89
CA HIS A 75 19.30 8.61 12.09
C HIS A 75 17.96 7.86 12.12
N GLY A 76 17.78 6.83 11.29
CA GLY A 76 16.60 5.96 11.31
C GLY A 76 15.38 6.51 10.56
N MET A 77 15.52 7.67 9.90
CA MET A 77 14.52 8.14 8.95
C MET A 77 14.39 7.19 7.76
N ARG A 78 13.21 7.15 7.15
CA ARG A 78 12.94 6.34 5.96
C ARG A 78 12.24 7.16 4.89
N HIS A 79 12.69 7.00 3.66
CA HIS A 79 11.94 7.42 2.48
C HIS A 79 11.08 6.26 1.99
N LEU A 80 9.77 6.47 1.93
CA LEU A 80 8.86 5.56 1.25
C LEU A 80 8.51 6.16 -0.12
N HIS A 81 9.00 5.50 -1.17
CA HIS A 81 8.76 5.84 -2.56
C HIS A 81 7.52 5.08 -3.05
N LEU A 82 6.54 5.81 -3.56
CA LEU A 82 5.27 5.31 -4.08
C LEU A 82 5.00 5.93 -5.45
N THR A 83 4.32 5.23 -6.35
CA THR A 83 3.71 5.91 -7.49
C THR A 83 2.53 6.75 -7.00
N GLU A 84 2.19 7.83 -7.71
CA GLU A 84 1.03 8.67 -7.40
C GLU A 84 -0.26 7.84 -7.31
N SER A 85 -0.39 6.82 -8.17
CA SER A 85 -1.50 5.87 -8.17
C SER A 85 -1.59 5.02 -6.89
N HIS A 86 -0.47 4.79 -6.20
CA HIS A 86 -0.40 4.01 -4.97
C HIS A 86 -0.46 4.88 -3.70
N GLY A 87 -0.23 6.19 -3.79
CA GLY A 87 -0.02 6.99 -2.59
C GLY A 87 -1.23 7.80 -2.10
N MET A 88 -2.37 7.82 -2.80
CA MET A 88 -3.53 8.63 -2.38
C MET A 88 -4.06 8.28 -0.97
N ASN A 89 -4.09 7.00 -0.59
CA ASN A 89 -4.46 6.61 0.78
C ASN A 89 -3.34 6.85 1.79
N VAL A 90 -2.09 6.94 1.32
CA VAL A 90 -0.91 7.13 2.17
C VAL A 90 -0.74 8.61 2.51
N VAL A 91 -1.00 9.50 1.54
CA VAL A 91 -1.01 10.96 1.70
C VAL A 91 -1.92 11.38 2.86
N GLY A 92 -3.16 10.88 2.91
CA GLY A 92 -4.09 11.24 3.98
C GLY A 92 -3.64 10.80 5.38
N MET A 93 -2.94 9.66 5.51
CA MET A 93 -2.36 9.23 6.79
C MET A 93 -1.10 10.02 7.14
N ALA A 94 -0.26 10.27 6.14
CA ALA A 94 0.98 11.02 6.29
C ALA A 94 0.72 12.47 6.72
N GLU A 95 -0.29 13.14 6.15
CA GLU A 95 -0.69 14.49 6.54
C GLU A 95 -1.18 14.57 7.98
N MET A 96 -1.93 13.56 8.46
CA MET A 96 -2.40 13.51 9.85
C MET A 96 -1.25 13.35 10.85
N ASP A 97 -0.21 12.62 10.47
CA ASP A 97 0.98 12.39 11.29
C ASP A 97 2.08 13.45 11.08
N GLY A 98 1.81 14.50 10.29
CA GLY A 98 2.78 15.57 10.00
C GLY A 98 3.99 15.11 9.18
N ILE A 99 3.87 14.00 8.45
CA ILE A 99 4.91 13.43 7.60
C ILE A 99 5.03 14.25 6.32
N THR A 100 6.25 14.69 6.00
CA THR A 100 6.53 15.46 4.79
C THR A 100 6.35 14.58 3.54
N ILE A 101 5.62 15.10 2.56
CA ILE A 101 5.38 14.45 1.27
C ILE A 101 6.03 15.32 0.18
N GLN A 102 6.83 14.69 -0.68
CA GLN A 102 7.41 15.30 -1.86
C GLN A 102 6.82 14.64 -3.11
N HIS A 103 6.39 15.45 -4.07
CA HIS A 103 5.86 14.99 -5.35
C HIS A 103 6.89 15.18 -6.45
N ASP A 104 7.30 14.10 -7.10
CA ASP A 104 8.03 14.15 -8.37
C ASP A 104 7.05 13.87 -9.52
N GLY A 105 6.36 14.93 -9.95
CA GLY A 105 5.39 14.88 -11.03
C GLY A 105 5.99 14.53 -12.40
N CYS A 106 7.31 14.57 -12.57
CA CYS A 106 7.97 14.14 -13.81
C CYS A 106 8.03 12.62 -13.91
N GLN A 107 8.11 11.92 -12.77
CA GLN A 107 8.15 10.45 -12.69
C GLN A 107 6.83 9.84 -12.21
N GLY A 108 5.84 10.68 -11.84
CA GLY A 108 4.58 10.21 -11.25
C GLY A 108 4.81 9.52 -9.90
N MET A 109 5.76 10.04 -9.12
CA MET A 109 6.21 9.44 -7.86
C MET A 109 5.95 10.38 -6.68
N MET A 110 5.64 9.80 -5.53
CA MET A 110 5.52 10.46 -4.24
C MET A 110 6.52 9.85 -3.27
N ILE A 111 7.25 10.71 -2.56
CA ILE A 111 8.25 10.33 -1.57
C ILE A 111 7.79 10.82 -0.21
N LEU A 112 7.58 9.91 0.72
CA LEU A 112 7.24 10.21 2.10
C LEU A 112 8.47 10.13 2.99
N GLN A 113 8.74 11.20 3.73
CA GLN A 113 9.84 11.26 4.69
C GLN A 113 9.35 10.86 6.08
N ILE A 114 9.47 9.58 6.41
CA ILE A 114 8.92 8.99 7.62
C ILE A 114 9.98 9.03 8.74
N PRO A 115 9.72 9.76 9.85
CA PRO A 115 10.58 9.72 11.02
C PRO A 115 10.67 8.32 11.63
N ALA A 116 11.78 8.03 12.35
CA ALA A 116 12.00 6.71 12.92
C ALA A 116 10.88 6.30 13.88
N GLU A 117 10.40 7.25 14.67
CA GLU A 117 9.32 7.13 15.65
C GLU A 117 7.95 6.86 15.01
N SER A 118 7.73 7.32 13.77
CA SER A 118 6.46 7.14 13.04
C SER A 118 6.47 5.88 12.19
N TRP A 119 7.64 5.26 11.96
CA TRP A 119 7.78 4.13 11.05
C TRP A 119 6.89 2.95 11.41
N GLU A 120 6.82 2.56 12.68
CA GLU A 120 6.03 1.40 13.09
C GLU A 120 4.53 1.59 12.79
N GLY A 121 4.01 2.81 12.97
CA GLY A 121 2.63 3.14 12.66
C GLY A 121 2.38 3.07 11.16
N VAL A 122 3.26 3.68 10.37
CA VAL A 122 3.16 3.73 8.91
C VAL A 122 3.33 2.34 8.29
N SER A 123 4.32 1.57 8.74
CA SER A 123 4.59 0.22 8.21
C SER A 123 3.41 -0.72 8.47
N LYS A 124 2.78 -0.63 9.64
CA LYS A 124 1.55 -1.36 9.96
C LYS A 124 0.35 -0.90 9.13
N ALA A 125 0.13 0.40 9.02
CA ALA A 125 -0.99 0.97 8.26
C ALA A 125 -0.92 0.61 6.77
N LEU A 126 0.30 0.49 6.24
CA LEU A 126 0.56 0.21 4.84
C LEU A 126 0.90 -1.27 4.57
N PHE A 127 0.92 -2.11 5.60
CA PHE A 127 1.35 -3.51 5.50
C PHE A 127 2.71 -3.66 4.81
N ILE A 128 3.60 -2.70 5.06
CA ILE A 128 5.00 -2.75 4.62
C ILE A 128 5.76 -3.58 5.67
N PRO A 129 6.38 -4.70 5.29
CA PRO A 129 7.16 -5.48 6.24
C PRO A 129 8.38 -4.69 6.75
N ASP A 130 8.70 -4.82 8.04
CA ASP A 130 9.84 -4.13 8.67
C ASP A 130 11.24 -4.52 8.13
N THR A 131 11.31 -5.47 7.20
CA THR A 131 12.55 -6.07 6.69
C THR A 131 12.87 -5.67 5.25
N VAL A 132 12.59 -4.43 4.84
CA VAL A 132 13.14 -3.88 3.58
C VAL A 132 14.53 -3.33 3.84
#